data_AF-A0AAT9GJY9-F1
#
_entry.id   AF-A0AAT9GJY9-F1
#
_cell.length_a   1.000
_cell.length_b   1.000
_cell.length_c   1.000
_cell.angle_alpha   90.00
_cell.angle_beta   90.00
_cell.angle_gamma   90.00
#
_symmetry.space_group_name_H-M   'P 1'
#
loop_
_entity.id
_entity.type
_entity.pdbx_description
1 polymer ?
#
loop_
_entity_poly.entity_id
_entity_poly.type
_entity_poly.pdbx_seq_one_letter_code
_entity_poly.pdbx_strand_id
1 'polypeptide(L)'
;MKYVLWTLIAGITVISCSKPIETPQPNLPVAVKKIKEIRNSPNDFRTYTFNADGSLQQYAAQFTSRTDGAISQYNLGFQYDNKRLVKLQAANGYSLYYYKDGKPHTIQSYNQHNSLFATSFLTINEKNQITEIVEQFKVPVSNHLAETKTLLFYNTQGNLIRREYYSRQDLNDPFEFYYKQLYEAYDNKIAVPEEVSTDYFLPGFVLMKNNPTKIITVDKMGLTGRVDRFEYTYDSDGYVLTKKHFVENMPNPVTPITFSYTYW
;
A
#
# COMPACT_ATOMS: atom_id res chain seq x y z
N MET A 1 9.47 12.44 69.61
CA MET A 1 8.24 12.67 68.82
C MET A 1 8.63 13.37 67.53
N LYS A 2 8.60 12.65 66.39
CA LYS A 2 8.42 13.15 65.01
C LYS A 2 8.74 11.99 64.03
N TYR A 3 7.70 11.29 63.62
CA TYR A 3 7.72 10.31 62.53
C TYR A 3 7.72 11.07 61.20
N VAL A 4 8.67 10.76 60.31
CA VAL A 4 8.67 11.25 58.93
C VAL A 4 8.02 10.16 58.06
N LEU A 5 6.81 10.46 57.63
CA LEU A 5 5.96 9.61 56.79
C LEU A 5 6.48 9.68 55.35
N TRP A 6 7.09 8.58 54.88
CA TRP A 6 7.40 8.36 53.47
C TRP A 6 6.13 7.91 52.75
N THR A 7 5.50 8.79 51.99
CA THR A 7 4.38 8.42 51.12
C THR A 7 4.92 7.95 49.78
N LEU A 8 5.00 6.62 49.63
CA LEU A 8 5.32 5.94 48.39
C LEU A 8 4.13 6.12 47.41
N ILE A 9 4.25 7.03 46.44
CA ILE A 9 3.32 7.08 45.30
C ILE A 9 3.73 5.92 44.38
N ALA A 10 3.16 4.74 44.65
CA ALA A 10 3.14 3.65 43.70
C ALA A 10 2.26 4.07 42.51
N GLY A 11 2.89 4.66 41.50
CA GLY A 11 2.28 4.90 40.21
C GLY A 11 1.90 3.56 39.59
N ILE A 12 0.61 3.22 39.67
CA ILE A 12 0.01 2.14 38.91
C ILE A 12 0.14 2.53 37.43
N THR A 13 1.24 2.12 36.81
CA THR A 13 1.34 2.05 35.36
C THR A 13 0.42 0.92 34.93
N VAL A 14 -0.84 1.26 34.65
CA VAL A 14 -1.70 0.44 33.81
C VAL A 14 -1.05 0.39 32.43
N ILE A 15 -0.12 -0.56 32.28
CA ILE A 15 0.31 -1.05 30.98
C ILE A 15 -0.95 -1.68 30.39
N SER A 16 -1.71 -0.88 29.66
CA SER A 16 -2.76 -1.35 28.76
C SER A 16 -2.04 -2.19 27.71
N CYS A 17 -1.82 -3.46 28.05
CA CYS A 17 -1.31 -4.47 27.16
C CYS A 17 -2.43 -4.74 26.16
N SER A 18 -2.54 -3.89 25.15
CA SER A 18 -3.38 -4.15 24.00
C SER A 18 -2.93 -5.50 23.45
N LYS A 19 -3.82 -6.50 23.52
CA LYS A 19 -3.52 -7.82 22.98
C LYS A 19 -3.06 -7.65 21.53
N PRO A 20 -1.98 -8.31 21.11
CA PRO A 20 -1.56 -8.25 19.72
C PRO A 20 -2.74 -8.62 18.83
N ILE A 21 -2.98 -7.83 17.79
CA ILE A 21 -4.05 -8.10 16.81
C ILE A 21 -3.60 -9.34 16.03
N GLU A 22 -4.10 -10.50 16.45
CA GLU A 22 -3.90 -11.75 15.72
C GLU A 22 -4.80 -11.74 14.48
N THR A 23 -4.19 -11.95 13.32
CA THR A 23 -4.93 -12.29 12.10
C THR A 23 -4.87 -13.80 11.88
N PRO A 24 -5.93 -14.42 11.32
CA PRO A 24 -5.89 -15.84 10.99
C PRO A 24 -4.72 -16.13 10.03
N GLN A 25 -4.06 -17.27 10.21
CA GLN A 25 -3.05 -17.70 9.24
C GLN A 25 -3.71 -17.96 7.89
N PRO A 26 -3.12 -17.48 6.77
CA PRO A 26 -3.65 -17.77 5.46
C PRO A 26 -3.47 -19.26 5.14
N ASN A 27 -4.50 -19.88 4.56
CA ASN A 27 -4.34 -21.20 3.96
C ASN A 27 -3.42 -21.08 2.73
N LEU A 28 -2.36 -21.87 2.69
CA LEU A 28 -1.46 -21.90 1.54
C LEU A 28 -2.18 -22.56 0.35
N PRO A 29 -2.21 -21.93 -0.83
CA PRO A 29 -2.83 -22.51 -2.01
C PRO A 29 -1.97 -23.65 -2.61
N VAL A 30 -2.62 -24.56 -3.32
CA VAL A 30 -1.99 -25.69 -4.02
C VAL A 30 -1.21 -25.22 -5.26
N ALA A 31 -1.64 -24.14 -5.90
CA ALA A 31 -1.01 -23.53 -7.07
C ALA A 31 -0.89 -22.02 -6.90
N VAL A 32 0.26 -21.45 -7.30
CA VAL A 32 0.47 -20.00 -7.26
C VAL A 32 -0.10 -19.35 -8.51
N LYS A 33 -1.25 -18.68 -8.38
CA LYS A 33 -1.87 -17.92 -9.47
C LYS A 33 -1.38 -16.47 -9.51
N LYS A 34 -1.38 -15.88 -10.71
CA LYS A 34 -1.10 -14.46 -10.93
C LYS A 34 -2.30 -13.78 -11.54
N ILE A 35 -2.60 -12.57 -11.04
CA ILE A 35 -3.72 -11.78 -11.56
C ILE A 35 -3.44 -11.46 -13.02
N LYS A 36 -4.36 -11.83 -13.90
CA LYS A 36 -4.35 -11.46 -15.32
C LYS A 36 -5.11 -10.16 -15.53
N GLU A 37 -6.28 -10.04 -14.92
CA GLU A 37 -7.15 -8.88 -15.03
C GLU A 37 -7.95 -8.65 -13.74
N ILE A 38 -8.16 -7.38 -13.40
CA ILE A 38 -9.17 -6.93 -12.46
C ILE A 38 -10.13 -6.01 -13.21
N ARG A 39 -11.43 -6.28 -13.14
CA ARG A 39 -12.45 -5.56 -13.91
C ARG A 39 -13.63 -5.17 -13.04
N ASN A 40 -14.10 -3.93 -13.13
CA ASN A 40 -15.37 -3.51 -12.52
C ASN A 40 -16.41 -3.02 -13.54
N SER A 41 -16.00 -2.74 -14.79
CA SER A 41 -16.92 -2.49 -15.90
C SER A 41 -16.25 -2.83 -17.25
N PRO A 42 -16.95 -2.78 -18.39
CA PRO A 42 -16.31 -2.91 -19.70
C PRO A 42 -15.19 -1.89 -19.93
N ASN A 43 -15.33 -0.68 -19.38
CA ASN A 43 -14.40 0.43 -19.55
C ASN A 43 -13.50 0.70 -18.34
N ASP A 44 -13.70 -0.01 -17.24
CA ASP A 44 -12.90 0.10 -16.02
C ASP A 44 -12.26 -1.26 -15.71
N PHE A 45 -10.98 -1.36 -16.03
CA PHE A 45 -10.20 -2.59 -15.83
C PHE A 45 -8.71 -2.32 -15.72
N ARG A 46 -7.99 -3.31 -15.21
CA ARG A 46 -6.53 -3.35 -15.12
C ARG A 46 -6.05 -4.71 -15.59
N THR A 47 -5.04 -4.76 -16.43
CA THR A 47 -4.44 -6.00 -16.93
C THR A 47 -2.96 -6.07 -16.58
N TYR A 48 -2.49 -7.30 -16.43
CA TYR A 48 -1.11 -7.62 -16.08
C TYR A 48 -0.60 -8.67 -17.06
N THR A 49 0.54 -8.38 -17.68
CA THR A 49 1.27 -9.34 -18.53
C THR A 49 2.59 -9.66 -17.88
N PHE A 50 3.02 -10.92 -17.98
CA PHE A 50 4.22 -11.41 -17.31
C PHE A 50 5.21 -11.97 -18.34
N ASN A 51 6.50 -11.82 -18.05
CA ASN A 51 7.56 -12.52 -18.75
C ASN A 51 7.49 -14.03 -18.47
N ALA A 52 8.22 -14.84 -19.26
CA ALA A 52 8.28 -16.29 -19.08
C ALA A 52 8.85 -16.72 -17.72
N ASP A 53 9.71 -15.89 -17.10
CA ASP A 53 10.22 -16.12 -15.75
C ASP A 53 9.24 -15.70 -14.64
N GLY A 54 8.09 -15.16 -15.03
CA GLY A 54 7.04 -14.70 -14.16
C GLY A 54 7.19 -13.27 -13.63
N SER A 55 8.21 -12.51 -14.00
CA SER A 55 8.28 -11.09 -13.65
C SER A 55 7.19 -10.29 -14.39
N LEU A 56 6.64 -9.24 -13.75
CA LEU A 56 5.63 -8.38 -14.38
C LEU A 56 6.27 -7.64 -15.56
N GLN A 57 5.72 -7.77 -16.77
CA GLN A 57 6.27 -7.15 -17.97
C GLN A 57 5.57 -5.82 -18.26
N GLN A 58 4.23 -5.81 -18.21
CA GLN A 58 3.43 -4.62 -18.44
C GLN A 58 2.21 -4.60 -17.51
N TYR A 59 1.79 -3.38 -17.20
CA TYR A 59 0.53 -3.10 -16.53
C TYR A 59 -0.22 -2.06 -17.34
N ALA A 60 -1.50 -2.31 -17.61
CA ALA A 60 -2.37 -1.37 -18.27
C ALA A 60 -3.62 -1.17 -17.42
N ALA A 61 -4.05 0.07 -17.27
CA ALA A 61 -5.31 0.42 -16.63
C ALA A 61 -6.13 1.29 -17.57
N GLN A 62 -7.42 1.01 -17.62
CA GLN A 62 -8.41 1.84 -18.27
C GLN A 62 -9.47 2.21 -17.24
N PHE A 63 -9.88 3.48 -17.22
CA PHE A 63 -10.93 3.94 -16.33
C PHE A 63 -11.69 5.15 -16.88
N THR A 64 -12.94 5.26 -16.46
CA THR A 64 -13.85 6.37 -16.80
C THR A 64 -14.06 7.21 -15.53
N SER A 65 -13.18 8.18 -15.29
CA SER A 65 -13.27 9.05 -14.09
C SER A 65 -13.83 10.44 -14.39
N ARG A 66 -14.04 10.78 -15.66
CA ARG A 66 -14.48 12.11 -16.10
C ARG A 66 -16.00 12.14 -16.26
N THR A 67 -16.60 13.28 -15.92
CA THR A 67 -18.06 13.51 -16.02
C THR A 67 -18.57 13.50 -17.47
N ASP A 68 -17.68 13.74 -18.44
CA ASP A 68 -17.96 13.66 -19.88
C ASP A 68 -17.94 12.21 -20.42
N GLY A 69 -17.65 11.22 -19.59
CA GLY A 69 -17.55 9.82 -19.98
C GLY A 69 -16.28 9.48 -20.76
N ALA A 70 -15.30 10.40 -20.84
CA ALA A 70 -14.06 10.14 -21.54
C ALA A 70 -13.22 9.06 -20.82
N ILE A 71 -12.69 8.14 -21.63
CA ILE A 71 -11.85 7.04 -21.18
C ILE A 71 -10.42 7.53 -20.99
N SER A 72 -9.87 7.27 -19.81
CA SER A 72 -8.46 7.50 -19.50
C SER A 72 -7.72 6.16 -19.52
N GLN A 73 -6.47 6.19 -19.98
CA GLN A 73 -5.60 5.03 -20.03
C GLN A 73 -4.27 5.34 -19.35
N TYR A 74 -3.71 4.33 -18.69
CA TYR A 74 -2.44 4.41 -18.02
C TYR A 74 -1.67 3.11 -18.22
N ASN A 75 -0.46 3.20 -18.77
CA ASN A 75 0.36 2.06 -19.13
C ASN A 75 1.74 2.17 -18.48
N LEU A 76 2.22 1.05 -17.95
CA LEU A 76 3.54 0.88 -17.35
C LEU A 76 4.28 -0.28 -18.01
N GLY A 77 5.57 -0.09 -18.26
CA GLY A 77 6.51 -1.13 -18.66
C GLY A 77 7.57 -1.35 -17.60
N PHE A 78 8.00 -2.60 -17.41
CA PHE A 78 8.94 -2.97 -16.36
C PHE A 78 10.16 -3.68 -16.97
N GLN A 79 11.36 -3.25 -16.59
CA GLN A 79 12.62 -3.80 -17.09
C GLN A 79 13.43 -4.35 -15.92
N TYR A 80 14.01 -5.53 -16.13
CA TYR A 80 14.74 -6.26 -15.10
C TYR A 80 16.17 -6.55 -15.54
N ASP A 81 17.07 -6.54 -14.57
CA ASP A 81 18.42 -7.10 -14.68
C ASP A 81 18.58 -8.17 -13.58
N ASN A 82 18.94 -9.40 -13.95
CA ASN A 82 19.10 -10.51 -13.01
C ASN A 82 17.92 -10.66 -12.02
N LYS A 83 16.68 -10.59 -12.52
CA LYS A 83 15.41 -10.62 -11.76
C LYS A 83 15.18 -9.45 -10.79
N ARG A 84 16.00 -8.41 -10.84
CA ARG A 84 15.81 -7.15 -10.10
C ARG A 84 15.20 -6.12 -11.04
N LEU A 85 14.13 -5.46 -10.60
CA LEU A 85 13.54 -4.36 -11.37
C LEU A 85 14.55 -3.21 -11.39
N VAL A 86 14.97 -2.78 -12.57
CA VAL A 86 15.91 -1.66 -12.73
C VAL A 86 15.24 -0.41 -13.25
N LYS A 87 14.14 -0.56 -13.99
CA LYS A 87 13.39 0.56 -14.55
C LYS A 87 11.90 0.27 -14.64
N LEU A 88 11.11 1.26 -14.22
CA LEU A 88 9.68 1.36 -14.48
C LEU A 88 9.46 2.51 -15.44
N GLN A 89 8.84 2.25 -16.59
CA GLN A 89 8.55 3.24 -17.63
C GLN A 89 7.06 3.57 -17.63
N ALA A 90 6.72 4.85 -17.57
CA ALA A 90 5.37 5.37 -17.79
C ALA A 90 5.36 6.29 -19.03
N ALA A 91 4.18 6.73 -19.46
CA ALA A 91 4.06 7.67 -20.59
C ALA A 91 4.77 9.01 -20.31
N ASN A 92 4.65 9.53 -19.08
CA ASN A 92 5.10 10.88 -18.72
C ASN A 92 6.42 10.91 -17.94
N GLY A 93 7.19 9.81 -17.97
CA GLY A 93 8.41 9.69 -17.18
C GLY A 93 8.79 8.25 -16.89
N TYR A 94 9.78 8.07 -16.02
CA TYR A 94 10.25 6.76 -15.59
C TYR A 94 10.87 6.82 -14.20
N SER A 95 11.01 5.66 -13.57
CA SER A 95 11.73 5.49 -12.31
C SER A 95 12.87 4.50 -12.48
N LEU A 96 14.03 4.80 -11.88
CA LEU A 96 15.19 3.93 -11.79
C LEU A 96 15.31 3.39 -10.37
N TYR A 97 15.62 2.10 -10.26
CA TYR A 97 15.68 1.39 -8.99
C TYR A 97 17.12 0.99 -8.68
N TYR A 98 17.56 1.37 -7.49
CA TYR A 98 18.91 1.13 -6.99
C TYR A 98 18.87 0.23 -5.76
N TYR A 99 19.87 -0.63 -5.67
CA TYR A 99 19.93 -1.70 -4.68
C TYR A 99 21.17 -1.57 -3.82
N LYS A 100 21.03 -1.91 -2.54
CA LYS A 100 22.12 -2.05 -1.57
C LYS A 100 21.97 -3.40 -0.89
N ASP A 101 23.05 -4.17 -0.83
CA ASP A 101 23.06 -5.51 -0.21
C ASP A 101 21.97 -6.45 -0.76
N GLY A 102 21.69 -6.33 -2.06
CA GLY A 102 20.66 -7.13 -2.76
C GLY A 102 19.22 -6.69 -2.52
N LYS A 103 18.96 -5.65 -1.73
CA LYS A 103 17.62 -5.11 -1.44
C LYS A 103 17.41 -3.74 -2.11
N PRO A 104 16.18 -3.39 -2.56
CA PRO A 104 15.89 -2.03 -3.01
C PRO A 104 16.22 -1.01 -1.91
N HIS A 105 16.87 0.07 -2.28
CA HIS A 105 17.32 1.11 -1.34
C HIS A 105 16.84 2.50 -1.77
N THR A 106 16.96 2.80 -3.07
CA THR A 106 16.62 4.12 -3.60
C THR A 106 15.86 3.98 -4.91
N ILE A 107 14.87 4.85 -5.11
CA ILE A 107 14.15 5.01 -6.37
C ILE A 107 14.34 6.46 -6.83
N GLN A 108 14.76 6.67 -8.07
CA GLN A 108 14.84 8.01 -8.66
C GLN A 108 13.80 8.14 -9.75
N SER A 109 12.94 9.16 -9.66
CA SER A 109 11.84 9.37 -10.59
C SER A 109 12.10 10.60 -11.46
N TYR A 110 12.01 10.39 -12.77
CA TYR A 110 12.28 11.36 -13.82
C TYR A 110 11.01 11.66 -14.61
N ASN A 111 10.83 12.92 -15.00
CA ASN A 111 9.72 13.30 -15.88
C ASN A 111 10.05 13.01 -17.35
N GLN A 112 9.11 13.27 -18.25
CA GLN A 112 9.27 13.10 -19.71
C GLN A 112 10.40 13.94 -20.33
N HIS A 113 10.89 14.97 -19.64
CA HIS A 113 12.00 15.84 -20.07
C HIS A 113 13.34 15.42 -19.44
N ASN A 114 13.41 14.21 -18.85
CA ASN A 114 14.60 13.68 -18.21
C ASN A 114 15.08 14.49 -16.99
N SER A 115 14.22 15.31 -16.40
CA SER A 115 14.51 15.99 -15.14
C SER A 115 14.16 15.08 -13.96
N LEU A 116 15.11 14.89 -13.05
CA LEU A 116 14.87 14.26 -11.75
C LEU A 116 13.87 15.12 -10.97
N PHE A 117 12.71 14.57 -10.62
CA PHE A 117 11.70 15.31 -9.84
C PHE A 117 11.52 14.75 -8.42
N ALA A 118 11.83 13.48 -8.18
CA ALA A 118 11.77 12.89 -6.85
C ALA A 118 12.83 11.82 -6.62
N THR A 119 13.21 11.63 -5.36
CA THR A 119 14.04 10.50 -4.90
C THR A 119 13.42 9.87 -3.66
N SER A 120 13.10 8.59 -3.72
CA SER A 120 12.52 7.83 -2.62
C SER A 120 13.57 6.93 -1.97
N PHE A 121 13.60 6.92 -0.65
CA PHE A 121 14.49 6.12 0.19
C PHE A 121 13.66 5.08 0.94
N LEU A 122 14.10 3.83 0.93
CA LEU A 122 13.38 2.70 1.49
C LEU A 122 14.11 2.15 2.73
N THR A 123 13.39 1.96 3.82
CA THR A 123 13.87 1.24 5.00
C THR A 123 13.22 -0.14 5.05
N ILE A 124 14.03 -1.19 5.10
CA ILE A 124 13.58 -2.59 5.10
C ILE A 124 14.10 -3.28 6.35
N ASN A 125 13.20 -3.95 7.09
CA ASN A 125 13.55 -4.67 8.31
C ASN A 125 14.18 -6.05 8.04
N GLU A 126 14.57 -6.74 9.11
CA GLU A 126 15.17 -8.09 9.06
C GLU A 126 14.21 -9.16 8.51
N LYS A 127 12.89 -8.96 8.65
CA LYS A 127 11.84 -9.82 8.09
C LYS A 127 11.56 -9.56 6.60
N ASN A 128 12.39 -8.73 5.95
CA ASN A 128 12.23 -8.31 4.55
C ASN A 128 10.90 -7.58 4.28
N GLN A 129 10.48 -6.72 5.21
CA GLN A 129 9.31 -5.86 5.07
C GLN A 129 9.75 -4.40 4.97
N ILE A 130 9.11 -3.63 4.08
CA ILE A 130 9.34 -2.18 4.01
C ILE A 130 8.63 -1.54 5.20
N THR A 131 9.36 -0.81 6.04
CA THR A 131 8.82 -0.16 7.24
C THR A 131 8.71 1.35 7.10
N GLU A 132 9.51 1.95 6.22
CA GLU A 132 9.48 3.39 5.95
C GLU A 132 9.81 3.66 4.49
N ILE A 133 9.13 4.66 3.93
CA ILE A 133 9.48 5.27 2.65
C ILE A 133 9.55 6.78 2.86
N VAL A 134 10.67 7.41 2.51
CA VAL A 134 10.80 8.89 2.49
C VAL A 134 11.01 9.33 1.06
N GLU A 135 10.12 10.17 0.53
CA GLU A 135 10.25 10.74 -0.81
C GLU A 135 10.65 12.21 -0.72
N GLN A 136 11.75 12.56 -1.38
CA GLN A 136 12.24 13.93 -1.50
C GLN A 136 11.93 14.49 -2.88
N PHE A 137 11.21 15.61 -2.92
CA PHE A 137 10.94 16.31 -4.18
C PHE A 137 12.09 17.25 -4.53
N LYS A 138 12.53 17.22 -5.78
CA LYS A 138 13.58 18.09 -6.33
C LYS A 138 13.02 19.29 -7.10
N VAL A 139 11.74 19.23 -7.42
CA VAL A 139 10.97 20.31 -8.05
C VAL A 139 9.77 20.58 -7.15
N PRO A 140 9.38 21.85 -6.92
CA PRO A 140 8.19 22.15 -6.13
C PRO A 140 6.96 21.41 -6.69
N VAL A 141 6.44 20.48 -5.90
CA VAL A 141 5.12 19.88 -6.16
C VAL A 141 4.03 20.80 -5.61
N SER A 142 2.76 20.48 -5.86
CA SER A 142 1.65 21.21 -5.26
C SER A 142 1.84 21.34 -3.74
N ASN A 143 1.50 22.50 -3.19
CA ASN A 143 1.68 22.85 -1.77
C ASN A 143 3.14 22.94 -1.29
N HIS A 144 4.12 23.02 -2.21
CA HIS A 144 5.55 23.21 -1.89
C HIS A 144 6.11 22.17 -0.91
N LEU A 145 5.66 20.91 -1.02
CA LEU A 145 6.20 19.83 -0.19
C LEU A 145 7.67 19.58 -0.53
N ALA A 146 8.54 19.56 0.48
CA ALA A 146 9.92 19.11 0.35
C ALA A 146 10.00 17.59 0.43
N GLU A 147 9.28 16.99 1.37
CA GLU A 147 9.27 15.54 1.56
C GLU A 147 7.91 14.99 1.98
N THR A 148 7.65 13.73 1.59
CA THR A 148 6.65 12.89 2.25
C THR A 148 7.34 11.72 2.97
N LYS A 149 6.65 11.19 3.97
CA LYS A 149 7.05 9.98 4.68
C LYS A 149 5.86 9.06 4.86
N THR A 150 6.06 7.78 4.57
CA THR A 150 5.10 6.71 4.83
C THR A 150 5.70 5.72 5.80
N LEU A 151 5.02 5.44 6.91
CA LEU A 151 5.38 4.38 7.86
C LEU A 151 4.43 3.20 7.70
N LEU A 152 4.98 1.98 7.72
CA LEU A 152 4.24 0.74 7.55
C LEU A 152 4.45 -0.18 8.76
N PHE A 153 3.35 -0.59 9.38
CA PHE A 153 3.35 -1.40 10.59
C PHE A 153 2.66 -2.73 10.33
N TYR A 154 3.33 -3.82 10.72
CA TYR A 154 2.87 -5.18 10.48
C TYR A 154 2.57 -5.89 11.80
N ASN A 155 1.60 -6.81 11.78
CA ASN A 155 1.43 -7.76 12.88
C ASN A 155 2.46 -8.90 12.81
N THR A 156 2.36 -9.84 13.75
CA THR A 156 3.29 -10.97 13.86
C THR A 156 3.19 -11.94 12.68
N GLN A 157 2.01 -12.06 12.05
CA GLN A 157 1.80 -12.84 10.84
C GLN A 157 2.39 -12.16 9.59
N GLY A 158 2.67 -10.86 9.66
CA GLY A 158 3.24 -10.06 8.57
C GLY A 158 2.20 -9.36 7.69
N ASN A 159 0.96 -9.23 8.16
CA ASN A 159 -0.06 -8.37 7.56
C ASN A 159 0.15 -6.91 7.98
N LEU A 160 0.09 -5.98 7.03
CA LEU A 160 0.10 -4.54 7.30
C LEU A 160 -1.14 -4.13 8.07
N ILE A 161 -1.04 -3.81 9.36
CA ILE A 161 -2.19 -3.40 10.19
C ILE A 161 -2.39 -1.89 10.23
N ARG A 162 -1.35 -1.12 9.90
CA ARG A 162 -1.40 0.34 9.92
C ARG A 162 -0.42 0.93 8.92
N ARG A 163 -0.86 1.98 8.23
CA ARG A 163 -0.02 2.84 7.42
C ARG A 163 -0.22 4.30 7.85
N GLU A 164 0.86 5.03 8.07
CA GLU A 164 0.81 6.44 8.48
C GLU A 164 1.49 7.31 7.44
N TYR A 165 0.90 8.47 7.16
CA TYR A 165 1.37 9.41 6.16
C TYR A 165 1.73 10.73 6.82
N TYR A 166 2.91 11.23 6.48
CA TYR A 166 3.47 12.47 6.96
C TYR A 166 4.03 13.30 5.81
N SER A 167 4.18 14.61 6.01
CA SER A 167 4.84 15.49 5.07
C SER A 167 5.54 16.65 5.77
N ARG A 168 6.43 17.35 5.06
CA ARG A 168 7.04 18.61 5.48
C ARG A 168 7.32 19.52 4.29
N GLN A 169 7.26 20.83 4.50
CA GLN A 169 7.51 21.85 3.48
C GLN A 169 8.98 22.28 3.44
N ASP A 170 9.67 22.31 4.59
CA ASP A 170 11.11 22.56 4.69
C ASP A 170 11.84 21.32 5.24
N LEU A 171 13.10 21.12 4.84
CA LEU A 171 13.94 20.02 5.33
C LEU A 171 14.38 20.21 6.80
N ASN A 172 14.28 21.43 7.32
CA ASN A 172 14.55 21.74 8.73
C ASN A 172 13.32 21.55 9.62
N ASP A 173 12.13 21.46 9.04
CA ASP A 173 10.90 21.24 9.78
C ASP A 173 10.75 19.76 10.18
N PRO A 174 10.07 19.49 11.32
CA PRO A 174 9.62 18.15 11.63
C PRO A 174 8.59 17.67 10.60
N PHE A 175 8.51 16.35 10.44
CA PHE A 175 7.41 15.75 9.70
C PHE A 175 6.08 15.97 10.43
N GLU A 176 5.09 16.50 9.72
CA GLU A 176 3.73 16.67 10.21
C GLU A 176 2.88 15.47 9.81
N PHE A 177 2.08 14.95 10.75
CA PHE A 177 1.14 13.88 10.49
C PHE A 177 -0.04 14.38 9.64
N TYR A 178 -0.38 13.64 8.58
CA TYR A 178 -1.47 13.98 7.66
C TYR A 178 -2.70 13.10 7.88
N TYR A 179 -2.55 11.78 7.77
CA TYR A 179 -3.58 10.79 8.10
C TYR A 179 -2.96 9.40 8.28
N LYS A 180 -3.77 8.45 8.77
CA LYS A 180 -3.41 7.03 8.82
C LYS A 180 -4.52 6.16 8.27
N GLN A 181 -4.14 4.98 7.81
CA GLN A 181 -5.04 3.88 7.45
C GLN A 181 -4.84 2.73 8.43
N LEU A 182 -5.94 2.21 8.97
CA LEU A 182 -5.99 1.02 9.79
C LEU A 182 -6.57 -0.11 8.95
N TYR A 183 -5.90 -1.26 8.91
CA TYR A 183 -6.34 -2.43 8.19
C TYR A 183 -6.80 -3.48 9.20
N GLU A 184 -8.07 -3.83 9.14
CA GLU A 184 -8.75 -4.59 10.18
C GLU A 184 -9.55 -5.76 9.59
N ALA A 185 -9.98 -6.65 10.49
CA ALA A 185 -10.88 -7.76 10.18
C ALA A 185 -10.40 -8.60 8.98
N TYR A 186 -9.14 -9.01 9.01
CA TYR A 186 -8.59 -9.90 7.99
C TYR A 186 -9.34 -11.23 7.94
N ASP A 187 -9.58 -11.73 6.73
CA ASP A 187 -10.03 -13.11 6.55
C ASP A 187 -8.86 -14.11 6.56
N ASN A 188 -9.19 -15.39 6.43
CA ASN A 188 -8.22 -16.49 6.45
C ASN A 188 -7.73 -16.93 5.06
N LYS A 189 -7.98 -16.13 4.02
CA LYS A 189 -7.61 -16.44 2.63
C LYS A 189 -6.34 -15.71 2.26
N ILE A 190 -5.59 -16.28 1.32
CA ILE A 190 -4.38 -15.63 0.81
C ILE A 190 -4.77 -14.34 0.08
N ALA A 191 -4.08 -13.25 0.40
CA ALA A 191 -4.12 -12.06 -0.42
C ALA A 191 -3.21 -12.28 -1.62
N VAL A 192 -3.77 -12.12 -2.81
CA VAL A 192 -2.95 -12.04 -4.02
C VAL A 192 -2.40 -10.63 -4.08
N PRO A 193 -1.08 -10.44 -4.09
CA PRO A 193 -0.51 -9.10 -4.22
C PRO A 193 -0.99 -8.52 -5.56
N GLU A 194 -1.79 -7.46 -5.49
CA GLU A 194 -2.01 -6.60 -6.64
C GLU A 194 -0.66 -5.94 -6.93
N GLU A 195 0.00 -6.38 -8.02
CA GLU A 195 1.38 -6.00 -8.32
C GLU A 195 1.54 -4.47 -8.32
N VAL A 196 0.60 -3.74 -8.92
CA VAL A 196 0.57 -2.26 -8.93
C VAL A 196 -0.54 -1.76 -8.01
N SER A 197 -0.30 -1.79 -6.69
CA SER A 197 -1.28 -1.36 -5.67
C SER A 197 -0.79 -0.28 -4.71
N THR A 198 0.49 0.09 -4.75
CA THR A 198 1.05 1.13 -3.90
C THR A 198 1.73 2.22 -4.70
N ASP A 199 2.05 3.33 -4.03
CA ASP A 199 2.77 4.47 -4.61
C ASP A 199 4.06 4.06 -5.33
N TYR A 200 4.62 2.90 -4.96
CA TYR A 200 5.77 2.28 -5.64
C TYR A 200 5.49 0.82 -6.02
N PHE A 201 5.95 0.39 -7.19
CA PHE A 201 6.04 -1.02 -7.50
C PHE A 201 7.35 -1.59 -6.94
N LEU A 202 7.26 -2.55 -6.02
CA LEU A 202 8.42 -3.16 -5.36
C LEU A 202 8.28 -4.70 -5.42
N PRO A 203 8.78 -5.33 -6.50
CA PRO A 203 8.58 -6.76 -6.71
C PRO A 203 9.24 -7.56 -5.57
N GLY A 204 8.52 -8.59 -5.11
CA GLY A 204 8.96 -9.46 -4.01
C GLY A 204 8.64 -8.94 -2.60
N PHE A 205 8.00 -7.77 -2.47
CA PHE A 205 7.50 -7.27 -1.19
C PHE A 205 6.00 -7.51 -1.06
N VAL A 206 5.60 -8.17 0.02
CA VAL A 206 4.21 -8.49 0.32
C VAL A 206 3.76 -7.66 1.51
N LEU A 207 2.82 -6.75 1.30
CA LEU A 207 2.27 -5.91 2.36
C LEU A 207 1.17 -6.64 3.16
N MET A 208 0.39 -7.47 2.48
CA MET A 208 -0.72 -8.19 3.07
C MET A 208 -0.63 -9.65 2.63
N LYS A 209 -0.62 -10.56 3.61
CA LYS A 209 -0.72 -12.00 3.38
C LYS A 209 -2.16 -12.49 3.35
N ASN A 210 -3.07 -11.75 4.00
CA ASN A 210 -4.51 -11.99 4.05
C ASN A 210 -5.28 -10.79 3.49
N ASN A 211 -6.55 -10.97 3.13
CA ASN A 211 -7.38 -9.87 2.64
C ASN A 211 -8.00 -9.11 3.82
N PRO A 212 -7.78 -7.79 3.96
CA PRO A 212 -8.51 -6.99 4.95
C PRO A 212 -9.97 -6.85 4.50
N THR A 213 -10.92 -7.08 5.40
CA THR A 213 -12.34 -6.81 5.12
C THR A 213 -12.76 -5.40 5.50
N LYS A 214 -11.88 -4.65 6.19
CA LYS A 214 -12.13 -3.27 6.60
C LYS A 214 -10.86 -2.43 6.54
N ILE A 215 -10.96 -1.22 5.99
CA ILE A 215 -9.93 -0.18 6.04
C ILE A 215 -10.55 1.10 6.58
N ILE A 216 -9.93 1.68 7.62
CA ILE A 216 -10.39 2.93 8.24
C ILE A 216 -9.35 4.00 8.00
N THR A 217 -9.74 5.10 7.36
CA THR A 217 -8.91 6.30 7.23
C THR A 217 -9.23 7.27 8.36
N VAL A 218 -8.22 7.61 9.14
CA VAL A 218 -8.30 8.54 10.27
C VAL A 218 -7.42 9.75 9.99
N ASP A 219 -7.99 10.94 10.06
CA ASP A 219 -7.28 12.18 9.76
C ASP A 219 -6.32 12.62 10.89
N LYS A 220 -5.64 13.76 10.68
CA LYS A 220 -4.72 14.34 11.67
C LYS A 220 -5.33 14.73 13.00
N MET A 221 -6.66 14.94 13.07
CA MET A 221 -7.38 15.25 14.29
C MET A 221 -7.85 13.98 15.03
N GLY A 222 -7.59 12.80 14.46
CA GLY A 222 -8.08 11.53 15.00
C GLY A 222 -9.52 11.22 14.61
N LEU A 223 -10.13 12.00 13.71
CA LEU A 223 -11.50 11.78 13.26
C LEU A 223 -11.53 10.74 12.14
N THR A 224 -12.53 9.87 12.18
CA THR A 224 -12.74 8.88 11.12
C THR A 224 -13.29 9.57 9.87
N GLY A 225 -12.47 9.65 8.82
CA GLY A 225 -12.84 10.27 7.56
C GLY A 225 -13.55 9.30 6.61
N ARG A 226 -13.02 8.09 6.42
CA ARG A 226 -13.55 7.11 5.47
C ARG A 226 -13.47 5.70 6.03
N VAL A 227 -14.54 4.92 5.89
CA VAL A 227 -14.59 3.49 6.23
C VAL A 227 -14.90 2.70 4.97
N ASP A 228 -13.90 1.97 4.50
CA ASP A 228 -14.02 1.04 3.38
C ASP A 228 -14.25 -0.38 3.93
N ARG A 229 -15.32 -1.04 3.48
CA ARG A 229 -15.59 -2.44 3.78
C ARG A 229 -15.53 -3.27 2.50
N PHE A 230 -15.02 -4.49 2.62
CA PHE A 230 -14.87 -5.41 1.51
C PHE A 230 -15.57 -6.75 1.78
N GLU A 231 -16.22 -7.28 0.76
CA GLU A 231 -16.69 -8.67 0.73
C GLU A 231 -15.99 -9.39 -0.40
N TYR A 232 -15.46 -10.58 -0.12
CA TYR A 232 -14.73 -11.38 -1.09
C TYR A 232 -15.46 -12.69 -1.35
N THR A 233 -15.41 -13.14 -2.60
CA THR A 233 -15.69 -14.54 -2.95
C THR A 233 -14.42 -15.18 -3.47
N TYR A 234 -14.36 -16.51 -3.40
CA TYR A 234 -13.15 -17.27 -3.66
C TYR A 234 -13.41 -18.44 -4.59
N ASP A 235 -12.40 -18.81 -5.38
CA ASP A 235 -12.39 -20.08 -6.09
C ASP A 235 -12.05 -21.25 -5.15
N SER A 236 -12.02 -22.47 -5.69
CA SER A 236 -11.68 -23.69 -4.94
C SER A 236 -10.26 -23.68 -4.36
N ASP A 237 -9.35 -22.90 -4.96
CA ASP A 237 -7.96 -22.79 -4.52
C ASP A 237 -7.76 -21.67 -3.49
N GLY A 238 -8.82 -20.91 -3.17
CA GLY A 238 -8.80 -19.83 -2.19
C GLY A 238 -8.36 -18.47 -2.76
N TYR A 239 -8.33 -18.30 -4.08
CA TYR A 239 -8.05 -17.03 -4.75
C TYR A 239 -9.33 -16.21 -4.94
N VAL A 240 -9.22 -14.89 -4.82
CA VAL A 240 -10.37 -13.97 -4.93
C VAL A 240 -10.99 -14.06 -6.33
N LEU A 241 -12.28 -14.40 -6.45
CA LEU A 241 -13.02 -14.29 -7.71
C LEU A 241 -13.67 -12.93 -7.86
N THR A 242 -14.29 -12.44 -6.78
CA THR A 242 -14.89 -11.10 -6.74
C THR A 242 -14.58 -10.39 -5.44
N LYS A 243 -14.45 -9.07 -5.52
CA LYS A 243 -14.34 -8.14 -4.39
C LYS A 243 -15.44 -7.09 -4.52
N LYS A 244 -16.37 -7.02 -3.56
CA LYS A 244 -17.29 -5.89 -3.44
C LYS A 244 -16.71 -4.87 -2.48
N HIS A 245 -16.76 -3.61 -2.87
CA HIS A 245 -16.24 -2.49 -2.09
C HIS A 245 -17.37 -1.54 -1.71
N PHE A 246 -17.53 -1.33 -0.41
CA PHE A 246 -18.51 -0.44 0.21
C PHE A 246 -17.79 0.74 0.86
N VAL A 247 -18.41 1.91 0.84
CA VAL A 247 -17.99 3.08 1.64
C VAL A 247 -19.11 3.40 2.63
N GLU A 248 -18.91 3.11 3.91
CA GLU A 248 -20.00 2.99 4.89
C GLU A 248 -20.43 4.33 5.51
N ASN A 249 -19.55 5.32 5.55
CA ASN A 249 -19.77 6.58 6.26
C ASN A 249 -19.97 7.79 5.32
N MET A 250 -20.48 7.53 4.10
CA MET A 250 -20.86 8.56 3.13
C MET A 250 -22.34 8.95 3.28
N PRO A 251 -22.71 10.23 3.07
CA PRO A 251 -24.07 10.73 3.30
C PRO A 251 -25.15 10.10 2.40
N ASN A 252 -24.77 9.44 1.30
CA ASN A 252 -25.67 8.71 0.42
C ASN A 252 -25.22 7.25 0.30
N PRO A 253 -26.14 6.27 0.30
CA PRO A 253 -25.78 4.87 0.08
C PRO A 253 -25.13 4.73 -1.30
N VAL A 254 -23.85 4.41 -1.30
CA VAL A 254 -23.09 4.17 -2.52
C VAL A 254 -23.30 2.71 -2.92
N THR A 255 -23.82 2.46 -4.13
CA THR A 255 -23.84 1.13 -4.71
C THR A 255 -22.43 0.54 -4.67
N PRO A 256 -22.23 -0.66 -4.09
CA PRO A 256 -20.89 -1.20 -3.98
C PRO A 256 -20.28 -1.43 -5.35
N ILE A 257 -19.00 -1.07 -5.47
CA ILE A 257 -18.25 -1.38 -6.69
C ILE A 257 -17.85 -2.84 -6.62
N THR A 258 -18.20 -3.61 -7.65
CA THR A 258 -17.81 -5.02 -7.73
C THR A 258 -16.64 -5.16 -8.70
N PHE A 259 -15.56 -5.76 -8.22
CA PHE A 259 -14.40 -6.14 -9.02
C PHE A 259 -14.43 -7.64 -9.24
N SER A 260 -14.17 -8.07 -10.47
CA SER A 260 -13.98 -9.46 -10.87
C SER A 260 -12.52 -9.69 -11.21
N TYR A 261 -11.99 -10.82 -10.79
CA TYR A 261 -10.59 -11.20 -10.96
C TYR A 261 -10.47 -12.37 -11.92
N THR A 262 -9.50 -12.31 -12.81
CA THR A 262 -9.08 -13.45 -13.64
C THR A 262 -7.60 -13.72 -13.43
N TYR A 263 -7.21 -14.97 -13.61
CA TYR A 263 -5.87 -15.46 -13.31
C TYR A 263 -5.25 -16.19 -14.51
N TRP A 264 -3.91 -16.25 -14.52
CA TRP A 264 -3.13 -17.20 -15.32
C TRP A 264 -3.01 -18.54 -14.59
#